data_AF-A0A146KHJ5-F1
#
_entry.id   AF-A0A146KHJ5-F1
#
_cell.length_a   1.000
_cell.length_b   1.000
_cell.length_c   1.000
_cell.angle_alpha   90.00
_cell.angle_beta   90.00
_cell.angle_gamma   90.00
#
_symmetry.space_group_name_H-M   'P 1'
#
loop_
_entity.id
_entity.type
_entity.pdbx_description
1 polymer ?
#
loop_
_entity_poly.entity_id
_entity_poly.type
_entity_poly.pdbx_seq_one_letter_code
_entity_poly.pdbx_strand_id
1 'polypeptide(L)'
;GYYGADIIFTSDLEAKILEINASPSLVGEKGVDLEMKTEFLENLLNLVGIPANYREKKLIIPKLSTQNDQVFNFERKLNFENLERETDKKGVEEYEKMLLLQINDEYSRRGDFERILPDSDVFAGQGYLNDLVR
;
A
#
# COMPACT_ATOMS: atom_id res chain seq x y z
N GLY A 1 5.37 7.38 -3.91
CA GLY A 1 6.76 7.02 -4.26
C GLY A 1 7.31 6.12 -3.17
N TYR A 2 8.32 5.30 -3.45
CA TYR A 2 9.05 4.56 -2.42
C TYR A 2 10.26 5.37 -1.99
N TYR A 3 10.52 5.42 -0.68
CA TYR A 3 11.61 6.19 -0.11
C TYR A 3 12.43 5.30 0.82
N GLY A 4 13.75 5.46 0.81
CA GLY A 4 14.65 4.80 1.75
C GLY A 4 15.03 5.80 2.82
N ALA A 5 14.73 5.51 4.08
CA ALA A 5 15.11 6.36 5.20
C ALA A 5 16.29 5.72 5.93
N ASP A 6 17.38 6.47 6.06
CA ASP A 6 18.54 6.05 6.83
C ASP A 6 18.35 6.50 8.27
N ILE A 7 18.29 5.54 9.20
CA ILE A 7 17.95 5.78 10.60
C ILE A 7 19.11 5.31 11.48
N ILE A 8 19.51 6.17 12.43
CA ILE A 8 20.47 5.83 13.48
C ILE A 8 19.77 5.76 14.84
N PHE A 9 20.15 4.79 15.67
CA PHE A 9 19.71 4.70 17.05
C PHE A 9 20.78 5.29 17.97
N THR A 10 20.36 6.19 18.87
CA THR A 10 21.24 6.75 19.91
C THR A 10 21.51 5.71 21.02
N SER A 11 22.43 6.04 21.94
CA SER A 11 22.66 5.22 23.14
C SER A 11 21.40 5.04 23.99
N ASP A 12 20.45 5.97 23.89
CA ASP A 12 19.20 5.97 24.64
C ASP A 12 18.05 5.31 23.84
N LEU A 13 18.38 4.60 22.75
CA LEU A 13 17.45 3.93 21.83
C LEU A 13 16.48 4.88 21.10
N GLU A 14 16.81 6.17 21.02
CA GLU A 14 16.06 7.10 20.19
C GLU A 14 16.43 6.91 18.71
N ALA A 15 15.42 6.72 17.86
CA ALA A 15 15.60 6.71 16.41
C ALA A 15 15.73 8.14 15.87
N LYS A 16 16.80 8.43 15.13
CA LYS A 16 17.02 9.70 14.43
C LYS A 16 17.17 9.45 12.94
N ILE A 17 16.42 10.21 12.14
CA ILE A 17 16.52 10.18 10.67
C ILE A 17 17.77 10.97 10.28
N LEU A 18 18.61 10.36 9.43
CA LEU A 18 19.79 10.98 8.85
C LEU A 18 19.49 11.58 7.48
N GLU A 19 18.92 10.76 6.59
CA GLU A 19 18.55 11.16 5.24
C GLU A 19 17.33 10.39 4.72
N ILE A 20 16.72 10.96 3.68
CA ILE A 20 15.61 10.34 2.94
C ILE A 20 16.02 10.30 1.48
N ASN A 21 16.18 9.09 0.96
CA ASN A 21 16.49 8.80 -0.43
C ASN A 21 15.21 8.59 -1.23
N ALA A 22 14.99 9.44 -2.24
CA ALA A 22 13.87 9.28 -3.19
C ALA A 22 14.11 8.19 -4.25
N SER A 23 15.30 7.60 -4.29
CA SER A 23 15.68 6.54 -5.22
C SER A 23 16.66 5.57 -4.56
N PRO A 24 16.23 4.83 -3.52
CA PRO A 24 17.10 3.86 -2.87
C PRO A 24 17.42 2.69 -3.82
N SER A 25 18.60 2.08 -3.65
CA SER A 25 19.07 1.04 -4.55
C SER A 25 18.26 -0.25 -4.43
N LEU A 26 17.78 -0.74 -5.56
CA LEU A 26 17.16 -2.05 -5.70
C LEU A 26 18.12 -3.12 -6.26
N VAL A 27 19.38 -2.74 -6.53
CA VAL A 27 20.40 -3.70 -6.96
C VAL A 27 20.80 -4.54 -5.74
N GLY A 28 20.61 -5.85 -5.86
CA GLY A 28 21.13 -6.83 -4.91
C GLY A 28 21.99 -7.83 -5.65
N GLU A 29 23.24 -8.00 -5.25
CA GLU A 29 24.16 -8.84 -6.02
C GLU A 29 23.94 -10.33 -5.72
N LYS A 30 23.78 -10.74 -4.44
CA LYS A 30 23.49 -12.12 -4.00
C LYS A 30 22.94 -12.18 -2.56
N GLY A 31 22.28 -13.29 -2.22
CA GLY A 31 21.94 -13.65 -0.85
C GLY A 31 20.68 -12.97 -0.32
N VAL A 32 20.65 -12.71 0.99
CA VAL A 32 19.49 -12.20 1.73
C VAL A 32 19.01 -10.84 1.19
N ASP A 33 19.91 -9.96 0.78
CA ASP A 33 19.56 -8.64 0.23
C ASP A 33 18.72 -8.73 -1.04
N LEU A 34 19.06 -9.66 -1.95
CA LEU A 34 18.28 -9.90 -3.16
C LEU A 34 16.90 -10.47 -2.84
N GLU A 35 16.82 -11.39 -1.87
CA GLU A 35 15.55 -11.99 -1.42
C GLU A 35 14.64 -10.92 -0.82
N MET A 36 15.12 -10.16 0.18
CA MET A 36 14.36 -9.10 0.83
C MET A 36 13.92 -8.00 -0.15
N LYS A 37 14.81 -7.57 -1.06
CA LYS A 37 14.46 -6.56 -2.08
C LYS A 37 13.44 -7.07 -3.09
N THR A 38 13.47 -8.37 -3.42
CA THR A 38 12.50 -8.94 -4.37
C THR A 38 11.12 -9.11 -3.72
N GLU A 39 11.07 -9.55 -2.47
CA GLU A 39 9.83 -9.60 -1.67
C GLU A 39 9.24 -8.19 -1.49
N PHE A 40 10.10 -7.20 -1.18
CA PHE A 40 9.70 -5.80 -1.15
C PHE A 40 9.10 -5.34 -2.48
N LEU A 41 9.71 -5.70 -3.62
CA LEU A 41 9.21 -5.35 -4.95
C LEU A 41 7.88 -6.03 -5.27
N GLU A 42 7.69 -7.30 -4.92
CA GLU A 42 6.40 -7.98 -5.05
C GLU A 42 5.32 -7.23 -4.29
N ASN A 43 5.56 -6.95 -3.00
CA ASN A 43 4.60 -6.25 -2.16
C ASN A 43 4.33 -4.84 -2.69
N LEU A 44 5.34 -4.13 -3.19
CA LEU A 44 5.19 -2.78 -3.73
C LEU A 44 4.34 -2.79 -5.00
N LEU A 45 4.62 -3.70 -5.94
CA LEU A 45 3.84 -3.85 -7.17
C LEU A 45 2.40 -4.23 -6.86
N ASN A 46 2.21 -5.22 -5.99
CA ASN A 46 0.87 -5.63 -5.57
C ASN A 46 0.12 -4.48 -4.92
N LEU A 47 0.73 -3.68 -4.05
CA LEU A 47 0.12 -2.52 -3.40
C LEU A 47 -0.28 -1.42 -4.39
N VAL A 48 0.50 -1.15 -5.45
CA VAL A 48 0.12 -0.17 -6.50
C VAL A 48 -0.84 -0.72 -7.56
N GLY A 49 -1.29 -1.98 -7.42
CA GLY A 49 -2.30 -2.59 -8.28
C GLY A 49 -1.75 -3.32 -9.49
N ILE A 50 -0.45 -3.62 -9.50
CA ILE A 50 0.20 -4.46 -10.52
C ILE A 50 0.40 -5.84 -9.91
N PRO A 51 -0.36 -6.86 -10.34
CA PRO A 51 -0.21 -8.21 -9.80
C PRO A 51 1.23 -8.71 -10.01
N ALA A 52 1.87 -9.12 -8.93
CA ALA A 52 3.21 -9.67 -8.95
C ALA A 52 3.30 -10.86 -8.01
N ASN A 53 4.17 -11.81 -8.34
CA ASN A 53 4.41 -12.94 -7.46
C ASN A 53 5.87 -13.41 -7.48
N TYR A 54 6.50 -13.50 -6.32
CA TYR A 54 7.84 -14.04 -6.20
C TYR A 54 7.77 -15.56 -5.96
N ARG A 55 8.20 -16.34 -6.96
CA ARG A 55 8.34 -17.80 -6.83
C ARG A 55 9.63 -18.26 -7.48
N GLU A 56 10.23 -19.29 -6.90
CA GLU A 56 11.42 -19.94 -7.49
C GLU A 56 12.54 -18.94 -7.82
N LYS A 57 12.73 -17.95 -6.95
CA LYS A 57 13.72 -16.86 -7.12
C LYS A 57 13.48 -15.98 -8.35
N LYS A 58 12.24 -15.86 -8.81
CA LYS A 58 11.83 -15.02 -9.94
C LYS A 58 10.60 -14.22 -9.59
N LEU A 59 10.63 -12.94 -9.92
CA LEU A 59 9.46 -12.08 -9.87
C LEU A 59 8.64 -12.30 -11.15
N ILE A 60 7.43 -12.81 -10.99
CA ILE A 60 6.49 -13.10 -12.07
C ILE A 60 5.46 -11.98 -12.09
N ILE A 61 5.42 -11.23 -13.18
CA ILE A 61 4.36 -10.26 -13.45
C ILE A 61 3.47 -10.91 -14.53
N PRO A 62 2.23 -11.32 -14.20
CA PRO A 62 1.33 -11.85 -15.20
C PRO A 62 1.15 -10.81 -16.31
N LYS A 63 1.24 -11.25 -17.57
CA LYS A 63 0.76 -10.42 -18.69
C LYS A 63 -0.71 -10.12 -18.40
N LEU A 64 -1.16 -8.88 -18.62
CA LEU A 64 -2.58 -8.52 -18.56
C LEU A 64 -3.36 -9.52 -19.43
N SER A 65 -3.94 -10.52 -18.78
CA SER A 65 -4.93 -11.39 -19.37
C SER A 65 -6.25 -10.95 -18.78
N THR A 66 -7.18 -10.63 -19.65
CA THR A 66 -8.52 -10.09 -19.38
C THR A 66 -9.40 -10.94 -18.44
N GLN A 67 -8.90 -12.07 -17.93
CA GLN A 67 -9.64 -13.00 -17.07
C GLN A 67 -9.45 -12.70 -15.57
N ASN A 68 -8.26 -12.30 -15.11
CA ASN A 68 -8.07 -11.93 -13.69
C ASN A 68 -8.83 -10.64 -13.32
N ASP A 69 -9.09 -9.77 -14.31
CA ASP A 69 -9.89 -8.56 -14.11
C ASP A 69 -11.31 -8.89 -13.63
N GLN A 70 -11.91 -10.02 -14.05
CA GLN A 70 -13.32 -10.31 -13.72
C GLN A 70 -13.52 -10.63 -12.23
N VAL A 71 -12.60 -11.39 -11.62
CA VAL A 71 -12.68 -11.75 -10.19
C VAL A 71 -12.38 -10.51 -9.33
N PHE A 72 -11.32 -9.76 -9.65
CA PHE A 72 -10.99 -8.51 -8.96
C PHE A 72 -12.09 -7.45 -9.09
N ASN A 73 -12.75 -7.35 -10.25
CA ASN A 73 -13.87 -6.42 -10.43
C ASN A 73 -15.12 -6.87 -9.66
N PHE A 74 -15.34 -8.18 -9.50
CA PHE A 74 -16.46 -8.71 -8.74
C PHE A 74 -16.31 -8.46 -7.23
N GLU A 75 -15.12 -8.72 -6.67
CA GLU A 75 -14.82 -8.46 -5.26
C GLU A 75 -14.87 -6.95 -4.93
N ARG A 76 -14.32 -6.09 -5.80
CA ARG A 76 -14.46 -4.63 -5.66
C ARG A 76 -15.92 -4.20 -5.64
N LYS A 77 -16.76 -4.78 -6.51
CA LYS A 77 -18.19 -4.45 -6.56
C LYS A 77 -18.94 -4.86 -5.28
N LEU A 78 -18.66 -6.04 -4.73
CA LEU A 78 -19.21 -6.50 -3.46
C LEU A 78 -18.80 -5.60 -2.28
N ASN A 79 -17.53 -5.20 -2.23
CA ASN A 79 -17.04 -4.26 -1.22
C ASN A 79 -17.70 -2.89 -1.34
N PHE A 80 -17.95 -2.43 -2.57
CA PHE A 80 -18.68 -1.18 -2.85
C PHE A 80 -20.09 -1.21 -2.27
N GLU A 81 -20.87 -2.25 -2.59
CA GLU A 81 -22.27 -2.38 -2.14
C GLU A 81 -22.38 -2.49 -0.60
N ASN A 82 -21.42 -3.14 0.06
CA ASN A 82 -21.39 -3.22 1.52
C ASN A 82 -21.03 -1.87 2.15
N LEU A 83 -20.05 -1.15 1.59
CA LEU A 83 -19.64 0.14 2.10
C LEU A 83 -20.73 1.21 1.92
N GLU A 84 -21.44 1.22 0.80
CA GLU A 84 -22.58 2.13 0.58
C GLU A 84 -23.63 2.00 1.70
N ARG A 85 -23.99 0.77 2.08
CA ARG A 85 -24.97 0.50 3.14
C ARG A 85 -24.54 0.99 4.53
N GLU A 86 -23.24 1.01 4.81
CA GLU A 86 -22.70 1.47 6.09
C GLU A 86 -22.49 2.98 6.14
N THR A 87 -22.07 3.57 5.02
CA THR A 87 -21.74 5.00 4.90
C THR A 87 -22.97 5.88 4.69
N ASP A 88 -24.02 5.39 4.02
CA ASP A 88 -25.32 6.08 3.91
C ASP A 88 -25.96 6.35 5.26
N LYS A 89 -25.72 5.47 6.25
CA LYS A 89 -26.20 5.65 7.63
C LYS A 89 -25.44 6.74 8.39
N LYS A 90 -24.28 7.16 7.89
CA LYS A 90 -23.37 8.12 8.56
C LYS A 90 -23.28 9.47 7.84
N GLY A 91 -23.93 9.65 6.69
CA GLY A 91 -23.93 10.92 5.95
C GLY A 91 -22.59 11.27 5.29
N VAL A 92 -21.79 10.26 4.94
CA VAL A 92 -20.48 10.39 4.30
C VAL A 92 -20.63 10.82 2.83
N GLU A 93 -19.82 11.77 2.37
CA GLU A 93 -19.87 12.28 1.00
C GLU A 93 -19.40 11.22 -0.02
N GLU A 94 -19.85 11.32 -1.28
CA GLU A 94 -19.50 10.36 -2.34
C GLU A 94 -17.98 10.23 -2.54
N TYR A 95 -17.25 11.35 -2.45
CA TYR A 95 -15.79 11.37 -2.55
C TYR A 95 -15.11 10.60 -1.40
N GLU A 96 -15.62 10.75 -0.17
CA GLU A 96 -15.10 10.03 0.99
C GLU A 96 -15.37 8.52 0.88
N LYS A 97 -16.51 8.11 0.32
CA LYS A 97 -16.78 6.71 0.01
C LYS A 97 -15.77 6.14 -0.98
N MET A 98 -15.45 6.88 -2.04
CA MET A 98 -14.43 6.46 -3.02
C MET A 98 -13.05 6.30 -2.38
N LEU A 99 -12.65 7.24 -1.51
CA LEU A 99 -11.39 7.15 -0.78
C LEU A 99 -11.35 5.92 0.12
N LEU A 100 -12.41 5.65 0.89
CA LEU A 100 -12.48 4.49 1.78
C LEU A 100 -12.39 3.17 1.01
N LEU A 101 -13.01 3.08 -0.16
CA LEU A 101 -12.90 1.90 -1.02
C LEU A 101 -11.49 1.70 -1.54
N GLN A 102 -10.86 2.77 -2.00
CA GLN A 102 -9.48 2.73 -2.45
C GLN A 102 -8.55 2.30 -1.32
N ILE A 103 -8.71 2.87 -0.12
CA ILE A 103 -7.93 2.51 1.07
C ILE A 103 -8.11 1.03 1.40
N ASN A 104 -9.34 0.51 1.38
CA ASN A 104 -9.61 -0.89 1.70
C ASN A 104 -9.05 -1.84 0.62
N ASP A 105 -9.16 -1.48 -0.65
CA ASP A 105 -8.59 -2.23 -1.76
C ASP A 105 -7.06 -2.28 -1.68
N GLU A 106 -6.40 -1.15 -1.46
CA GLU A 106 -4.95 -1.05 -1.23
C GLU A 106 -4.53 -1.88 -0.02
N TYR A 107 -5.28 -1.79 1.08
CA TYR A 107 -5.01 -2.54 2.30
C TYR A 107 -5.08 -4.05 2.07
N SER A 108 -6.01 -4.53 1.23
CA SER A 108 -6.11 -5.96 0.90
C SER A 108 -4.91 -6.49 0.10
N ARG A 109 -4.22 -5.60 -0.65
CA ARG A 109 -3.11 -5.95 -1.56
C ARG A 109 -1.72 -5.59 -1.01
N ARG A 110 -1.63 -5.12 0.24
CA ARG A 110 -0.42 -4.53 0.81
C ARG A 110 0.75 -5.50 1.04
N GLY A 111 0.50 -6.80 1.06
CA GLY A 111 1.50 -7.78 1.48
C GLY A 111 1.98 -7.49 2.90
N ASP A 112 3.30 -7.34 3.08
CA ASP A 112 3.92 -7.07 4.38
C ASP A 112 4.02 -5.56 4.73
N PHE A 113 3.52 -4.67 3.87
CA PHE A 113 3.45 -3.26 4.24
C PHE A 113 2.45 -3.02 5.37
N GLU A 114 2.82 -2.12 6.28
CA GLU A 114 1.94 -1.62 7.33
C GLU A 114 1.54 -0.18 7.04
N ARG A 115 0.24 0.11 7.16
CA ARG A 115 -0.29 1.47 7.02
C ARG A 115 -0.02 2.22 8.31
N ILE A 116 1.00 3.08 8.31
CA ILE A 116 1.32 3.95 9.44
C ILE A 116 0.36 5.14 9.50
N LEU A 117 0.00 5.69 8.33
CA LEU A 117 -0.94 6.80 8.20
C LEU A 117 -1.87 6.62 6.99
N PRO A 118 -3.15 7.06 7.09
CA PRO A 118 -3.84 7.34 8.35
C PRO A 118 -3.96 6.05 9.18
N ASP A 119 -3.79 6.15 10.50
CA ASP A 119 -3.79 4.99 11.41
C ASP A 119 -5.21 4.42 11.67
N SER A 120 -6.25 5.19 11.35
CA SER A 120 -7.64 4.73 11.36
C SER A 120 -8.44 5.23 10.16
N ASP A 121 -9.45 4.45 9.78
CA ASP A 121 -10.35 4.77 8.66
C ASP A 121 -11.24 6.00 8.96
N VAL A 122 -11.31 6.42 10.22
CA VAL A 122 -12.04 7.61 10.68
C VAL A 122 -11.35 8.90 10.24
N PHE A 123 -10.01 8.91 10.16
CA PHE A 123 -9.24 10.12 9.80
C PHE A 123 -9.38 10.53 8.33
N ALA A 124 -9.73 9.58 7.45
CA ALA A 124 -10.02 9.88 6.05
C ALA A 124 -11.25 10.81 5.90
N GLY A 125 -12.23 10.71 6.80
CA GLY A 125 -13.45 11.54 6.81
C GLY A 125 -13.41 12.77 7.72
N GLN A 126 -12.28 13.06 8.37
CA GLN A 126 -12.14 14.23 9.25
C GLN A 126 -11.38 15.40 8.61
N GLY A 127 -11.10 15.34 7.30
CA GLY A 127 -10.38 16.41 6.59
C GLY A 127 -8.90 16.51 6.96
N TYR A 128 -8.33 15.51 7.64
CA TYR A 128 -6.92 15.49 8.07
C TYR A 128 -5.93 15.63 6.88
N LEU A 129 -6.34 15.17 5.70
CA LEU A 129 -5.59 15.38 4.45
C LEU A 129 -5.44 16.86 4.07
N ASN A 130 -6.37 17.73 4.45
CA ASN A 130 -6.28 19.17 4.19
C ASN A 130 -5.29 19.89 5.14
N ASP A 131 -5.04 19.33 6.33
CA ASP A 131 -4.12 19.91 7.31
C ASP A 131 -2.65 19.50 7.08
N LEU A 132 -2.41 18.38 6.38
CA LEU A 132 -1.07 17.91 6.00
C LEU A 132 -0.45 18.69 4.81
N VAL A 133 -1.23 19.52 4.10
CA VAL A 133 -0.82 20.23 2.88
C VAL A 133 -0.80 21.77 3.08
N ARG A 134 -0.92 22.25 4.32
CA ARG A 134 -0.80 23.68 4.66
C ARG A 134 0.61 24.08 5.08
#